data_AF-A0A7V8VKK6-F1
#
_entry.id   AF-A0A7V8VKK6-F1
#
_cell.length_a   1.000
_cell.length_b   1.000
_cell.length_c   1.000
_cell.angle_alpha   90.00
_cell.angle_beta   90.00
_cell.angle_gamma   90.00
#
_symmetry.space_group_name_H-M   'P 1'
#
loop_
_entity.id
_entity.type
_entity.pdbx_description
1 polymer ?
#
loop_
_entity_poly.entity_id
_entity_poly.type
_entity_poly.pdbx_seq_one_letter_code
_entity_poly.pdbx_strand_id
1 'polypeptide(L)'
;MSTDEIYADLQLPTRSAARPYVVLNMVSTVDGKIALGGRTAGLGSRLDRSLMRRVRAAADAVMVGSATLRAEPVDFGVPEALARARVERGLPPQPLAVTISRRLDLDADAHFFQRARSGSVVFTGDAATAERVAALSDHARIER
;
A
#
# COMPACT_ATOMS: atom_id res chain seq x y z
N MET A 1 2.38 -19.86 -21.40
CA MET A 1 2.21 -18.54 -20.78
C MET A 1 3.39 -18.31 -19.87
N SER A 2 4.21 -17.30 -20.18
CA SER A 2 5.34 -16.94 -19.33
C SER A 2 4.81 -16.32 -18.04
N THR A 3 5.45 -16.57 -16.90
CA THR A 3 5.13 -15.86 -15.66
C THR A 3 5.31 -14.35 -15.78
N ASP A 4 6.08 -13.90 -16.79
CA ASP A 4 6.28 -12.49 -17.07
C ASP A 4 5.09 -11.78 -17.71
N GLU A 5 4.19 -12.53 -18.34
CA GLU A 5 2.98 -11.98 -18.98
C GLU A 5 1.86 -11.73 -17.95
N ILE A 6 1.90 -12.41 -16.80
CA ILE A 6 0.86 -12.30 -15.78
C ILE A 6 0.84 -10.87 -15.23
N TYR A 7 -0.30 -10.18 -15.39
CA TYR A 7 -0.55 -8.79 -15.01
C TYR A 7 0.37 -7.74 -15.69
N ALA A 8 1.06 -8.08 -16.78
CA ALA A 8 1.90 -7.12 -17.50
C ALA A 8 1.09 -5.91 -18.00
N ASP A 9 -0.09 -6.17 -18.57
CA ASP A 9 -0.99 -5.15 -19.11
C ASP A 9 -2.24 -4.97 -18.24
N LEU A 10 -2.13 -5.18 -16.92
CA LEU A 10 -3.27 -5.06 -16.02
C LEU A 10 -3.79 -3.61 -16.02
N GLN A 11 -5.00 -3.43 -16.55
CA GLN A 11 -5.73 -2.17 -16.49
C GLN A 11 -6.85 -2.29 -15.46
N LEU A 12 -6.84 -1.40 -14.47
CA LEU A 12 -7.94 -1.27 -13.52
C LEU A 12 -9.01 -0.36 -14.11
N PRO A 13 -10.30 -0.68 -13.92
CA PRO A 13 -11.39 0.17 -14.39
C PRO A 13 -11.28 1.60 -13.85
N THR A 14 -11.28 2.58 -14.74
CA THR A 14 -11.47 3.99 -14.39
C THR A 14 -12.96 4.21 -14.15
N ARG A 15 -13.37 4.50 -12.90
CA ARG A 15 -14.79 4.72 -12.58
C ARG A 15 -15.24 6.16 -12.78
N SER A 16 -16.50 6.32 -13.17
CA SER A 16 -17.24 7.58 -13.36
C SER A 16 -18.01 8.08 -12.12
N ALA A 17 -17.72 7.56 -10.91
CA ALA A 17 -18.51 7.81 -9.71
C ALA A 17 -17.68 8.30 -8.51
N ALA A 18 -18.37 8.83 -7.49
CA ALA A 18 -17.82 9.51 -6.31
C ALA A 18 -16.90 8.67 -5.36
N ARG A 19 -16.51 7.45 -5.72
CA ARG A 19 -15.69 6.56 -4.87
C ARG A 19 -14.62 5.81 -5.67
N PRO A 20 -13.43 5.56 -5.08
CA PRO A 20 -12.33 4.86 -5.75
C PRO A 20 -12.69 3.40 -6.06
N TYR A 21 -12.11 2.87 -7.15
CA TYR A 21 -12.11 1.44 -7.41
C TYR A 21 -11.12 0.73 -6.49
N VAL A 22 -11.52 -0.38 -5.86
CA VAL A 22 -10.69 -1.09 -4.87
C VAL A 22 -10.41 -2.50 -5.36
N VAL A 23 -9.13 -2.86 -5.34
CA VAL A 23 -8.65 -4.23 -5.55
C VAL A 23 -8.09 -4.76 -4.25
N LEU A 24 -8.48 -5.98 -3.90
CA LEU A 24 -7.87 -6.73 -2.81
C LEU A 24 -6.88 -7.74 -3.39
N ASN A 25 -5.63 -7.68 -2.94
CA ASN A 25 -4.61 -8.69 -3.26
C ASN A 25 -4.21 -9.41 -1.97
N MET A 26 -4.24 -10.73 -1.99
CA MET A 26 -4.11 -11.57 -0.80
C MET A 26 -3.35 -12.86 -1.11
N VAL A 27 -2.67 -13.37 -0.10
CA VAL A 27 -2.09 -14.72 -0.08
C VAL A 27 -2.57 -15.44 1.18
N SER A 28 -2.79 -16.75 1.08
CA SER A 28 -3.12 -17.60 2.21
C SER A 28 -2.41 -18.95 2.09
N THR A 29 -2.29 -19.66 3.20
CA THR A 29 -2.02 -21.10 3.18
C THR A 29 -3.24 -21.87 2.66
N VAL A 30 -3.06 -23.17 2.40
CA VAL A 30 -4.14 -24.07 1.94
C VAL A 30 -5.28 -24.17 2.95
N ASP A 31 -4.96 -24.07 4.25
CA ASP A 31 -5.93 -24.06 5.34
C ASP A 31 -6.40 -22.63 5.73
N GLY A 32 -6.15 -21.63 4.89
CA GLY A 32 -6.73 -20.30 5.01
C GLY A 32 -6.04 -19.36 6.00
N LYS A 33 -4.84 -19.69 6.50
CA LYS A 33 -4.06 -18.77 7.35
C LYS A 33 -3.46 -17.65 6.51
N ILE A 34 -3.54 -16.45 7.04
CA ILE A 34 -3.13 -15.19 6.37
C ILE A 34 -1.91 -14.54 7.02
N ALA A 35 -1.43 -15.14 8.11
CA ALA A 35 -0.25 -14.73 8.85
C ALA A 35 0.40 -15.95 9.51
N LEU A 36 1.72 -15.90 9.65
CA LEU A 36 2.53 -16.85 10.41
C LEU A 36 3.19 -16.09 11.57
N GLY A 37 2.91 -16.47 12.81
CA GLY A 37 3.44 -15.77 13.98
C GLY A 37 3.06 -14.27 14.03
N GLY A 38 1.86 -13.92 13.57
CA GLY A 38 1.35 -12.54 13.57
C GLY A 38 1.86 -11.64 12.43
N ARG A 39 2.67 -12.17 11.52
CA ARG A 39 3.23 -11.42 10.38
C ARG A 39 2.82 -12.05 9.06
N THR A 40 2.72 -11.23 8.02
CA THR A 40 2.53 -11.70 6.65
C THR A 40 3.84 -12.16 6.03
N ALA A 41 4.98 -11.65 6.53
CA ALA A 41 6.31 -12.15 6.19
C ALA A 41 6.41 -13.67 6.36
N GLY A 42 6.78 -14.36 5.28
CA GLY A 42 6.89 -15.82 5.22
C GLY A 42 5.75 -16.49 4.45
N LEU A 43 4.65 -15.79 4.17
CA LEU A 43 3.65 -16.23 3.20
C LEU A 43 3.97 -15.70 1.80
N GLY A 44 3.67 -16.52 0.79
CA GLY A 44 3.92 -16.20 -0.60
C GLY A 44 5.36 -16.42 -1.07
N SER A 45 5.45 -16.83 -2.32
CA SER A 45 6.67 -17.08 -3.08
C SER A 45 7.31 -15.80 -3.61
N ARG A 46 8.47 -15.94 -4.28
CA ARG A 46 9.05 -14.85 -5.06
C ARG A 46 8.14 -14.39 -6.20
N LEU A 47 7.41 -15.32 -6.81
CA LEU A 47 6.46 -15.02 -7.87
C LEU A 47 5.30 -14.17 -7.33
N ASP A 48 4.72 -14.55 -6.19
CA ASP A 48 3.62 -13.78 -5.57
C ASP A 48 4.02 -12.33 -5.28
N ARG A 49 5.24 -12.13 -4.76
CA ARG A 49 5.81 -10.79 -4.53
C ARG A 49 6.04 -10.02 -5.83
N SER A 50 6.39 -10.69 -6.93
CA SER A 50 6.55 -10.07 -8.25
C SER A 50 5.18 -9.62 -8.80
N LEU A 51 4.19 -10.51 -8.77
CA LEU A 51 2.83 -10.24 -9.24
C LEU A 51 2.16 -9.15 -8.41
N MET A 52 2.34 -9.16 -7.08
CA MET A 52 1.86 -8.08 -6.21
C MET A 52 2.40 -6.71 -6.64
N ARG A 53 3.68 -6.60 -7.04
CA ARG A 53 4.24 -5.33 -7.50
C ARG A 53 3.64 -4.88 -8.83
N ARG A 54 3.31 -5.80 -9.75
CA ARG A 54 2.58 -5.49 -10.99
C ARG A 54 1.18 -4.96 -10.70
N VAL A 55 0.45 -5.61 -9.78
CA VAL A 55 -0.85 -5.12 -9.31
C VAL A 55 -0.74 -3.73 -8.69
N ARG A 56 0.26 -3.48 -7.83
CA ARG A 56 0.53 -2.14 -7.26
C ARG A 56 0.84 -1.10 -8.33
N ALA A 57 1.57 -1.47 -9.38
CA ALA A 57 1.92 -0.58 -10.47
C ALA A 57 0.70 -0.14 -11.30
N ALA A 58 -0.38 -0.92 -11.29
CA ALA A 58 -1.64 -0.56 -11.92
C ALA A 58 -2.51 0.41 -11.09
N ALA A 59 -2.25 0.53 -9.78
CA ALA A 59 -3.06 1.32 -8.84
C ALA A 59 -2.52 2.73 -8.57
N ASP A 60 -3.39 3.70 -8.32
CA ASP A 60 -2.99 5.06 -7.95
C ASP A 60 -2.44 5.14 -6.52
N ALA A 61 -3.01 4.32 -5.62
CA ALA A 61 -2.66 4.24 -4.21
C ALA A 61 -2.63 2.79 -3.73
N VAL A 62 -1.84 2.52 -2.70
CA VAL A 62 -1.77 1.22 -2.02
C VAL A 62 -2.04 1.44 -0.55
N MET A 63 -3.02 0.70 -0.02
CA MET A 63 -3.48 0.82 1.36
C MET A 63 -3.05 -0.38 2.20
N VAL A 64 -2.76 -0.12 3.48
CA VAL A 64 -2.57 -1.16 4.51
C VAL A 64 -3.28 -0.80 5.80
N GLY A 65 -3.66 -1.81 6.58
CA GLY A 65 -4.16 -1.61 7.92
C GLY A 65 -3.05 -1.20 8.89
N SER A 66 -3.37 -0.30 9.83
CA SER A 66 -2.42 0.16 10.86
C SER A 66 -1.87 -0.96 11.75
N ALA A 67 -2.63 -2.06 11.95
CA ALA A 67 -2.12 -3.21 12.70
C ALA A 67 -0.94 -3.89 11.99
N THR A 68 -1.00 -4.05 10.67
CA THR A 68 0.11 -4.61 9.88
C THR A 68 1.31 -3.67 9.87
N LEU A 69 1.07 -2.36 9.72
CA LEU A 69 2.13 -1.34 9.77
C LEU A 69 2.92 -1.40 11.09
N ARG A 70 2.24 -1.64 12.22
CA ARG A 70 2.91 -1.85 13.52
C ARG A 70 3.63 -3.19 13.65
N ALA A 71 3.11 -4.23 12.99
CA ALA A 71 3.64 -5.60 13.13
C ALA A 71 4.91 -5.84 12.32
N GLU A 72 5.08 -5.16 11.19
CA GLU A 72 6.21 -5.36 10.30
C GLU A 72 6.51 -4.11 9.42
N PRO A 73 7.77 -3.93 8.97
CA PRO A 73 8.10 -2.85 8.04
C PRO A 73 7.39 -3.05 6.70
N VAL A 74 6.77 -2.00 6.18
CA VAL A 74 6.04 -2.04 4.91
C VAL A 74 6.58 -1.01 3.92
N ASP A 75 6.77 -1.44 2.67
CA ASP A 75 7.14 -0.61 1.53
C ASP A 75 6.17 -0.87 0.36
N PHE A 76 5.58 0.20 -0.17
CA PHE A 76 4.65 0.17 -1.31
C PHE A 76 5.28 0.53 -2.64
N GLY A 77 6.57 0.86 -2.65
CA GLY A 77 7.32 1.13 -3.85
C GLY A 77 7.26 -0.02 -4.85
N VAL A 78 7.23 0.35 -6.12
CA VAL A 78 7.43 -0.54 -7.25
C VAL A 78 8.84 -0.36 -7.82
N PRO A 79 9.46 -1.44 -8.36
CA PRO A 79 10.75 -1.37 -9.01
C PRO A 79 10.78 -0.37 -10.17
N GLU A 80 11.98 0.11 -10.51
CA GLU A 80 12.21 1.16 -11.50
C GLU A 80 11.58 0.86 -12.88
N ALA A 81 11.60 -0.38 -13.34
CA ALA A 81 10.94 -0.76 -14.60
C ALA A 81 9.42 -0.49 -14.56
N LEU A 82 8.76 -0.83 -13.45
CA LEU A 82 7.33 -0.55 -13.27
C LEU A 82 7.07 0.93 -13.02
N ALA A 83 7.98 1.63 -12.35
CA ALA A 83 7.89 3.07 -12.15
C ALA A 83 7.95 3.84 -13.48
N ARG A 84 8.83 3.42 -14.41
CA ARG A 84 8.89 3.99 -15.77
C ARG A 84 7.59 3.75 -16.54
N ALA A 85 7.07 2.53 -16.53
CA ALA A 85 5.79 2.21 -17.16
C ALA A 85 4.61 3.03 -16.59
N ARG A 86 4.64 3.37 -15.30
CA ARG A 86 3.65 4.27 -14.69
C ARG A 86 3.75 5.69 -15.24
N VAL A 87 4.97 6.23 -15.37
CA VAL A 87 5.21 7.56 -15.92
C VAL A 87 4.78 7.64 -17.39
N GLU A 88 5.04 6.60 -18.18
CA GLU A 88 4.57 6.50 -19.58
C GLU A 88 3.04 6.56 -19.70
N ARG A 89 2.33 6.12 -18.65
CA ARG A 89 0.86 6.21 -18.53
C ARG A 89 0.36 7.53 -17.92
N GLY A 90 1.24 8.49 -17.65
CA GLY A 90 0.90 9.78 -17.03
C GLY A 90 0.63 9.71 -15.52
N LEU A 91 1.05 8.64 -14.84
CA LEU A 91 0.89 8.47 -13.40
C LEU A 91 2.18 8.87 -12.64
N PRO A 92 2.08 9.20 -11.34
CA PRO A 92 3.27 9.31 -10.48
C PRO A 92 4.09 8.01 -10.50
N PRO A 93 5.43 8.10 -10.45
CA PRO A 93 6.33 6.95 -10.58
C PRO A 93 6.13 5.90 -9.49
N GLN A 94 5.58 6.28 -8.34
CA GLN A 94 5.27 5.40 -7.22
C GLN A 94 3.80 5.57 -6.84
N PRO A 95 3.15 4.53 -6.30
CA PRO A 95 1.79 4.67 -5.77
C PRO A 95 1.80 5.50 -4.48
N LEU A 96 0.70 6.20 -4.22
CA LEU A 96 0.47 6.88 -2.95
C LEU A 96 0.36 5.84 -1.82
N ALA A 97 1.08 6.06 -0.72
CA ALA A 97 1.02 5.18 0.44
C ALA A 97 -0.18 5.57 1.34
N VAL A 98 -1.06 4.62 1.66
CA VAL A 98 -2.27 4.91 2.44
C VAL A 98 -2.37 3.98 3.64
N THR A 99 -2.75 4.52 4.79
CA THR A 99 -3.11 3.71 5.97
C THR A 99 -4.31 4.29 6.68
N ILE A 100 -4.94 3.48 7.53
CA ILE A 100 -6.08 3.87 8.34
C ILE A 100 -5.76 3.59 9.80
N SER A 101 -5.83 4.62 10.64
CA SER A 101 -5.58 4.53 12.08
C SER A 101 -6.52 5.43 12.85
N ARG A 102 -7.51 4.84 13.52
CA ARG A 102 -8.54 5.55 14.30
C ARG A 102 -7.98 6.51 15.36
N ARG A 103 -6.80 6.22 15.89
CA ARG A 103 -6.17 6.94 17.02
C ARG A 103 -4.84 7.59 16.66
N LEU A 104 -4.37 7.44 15.42
CA LEU A 104 -3.02 7.84 15.00
C LEU A 104 -1.89 7.26 15.88
N ASP A 105 -2.12 6.06 16.41
CA ASP A 105 -1.09 5.29 17.13
C ASP A 105 -0.17 4.58 16.12
N LEU A 106 0.70 5.39 15.50
CA LEU A 106 1.66 5.03 14.46
C LEU A 106 3.01 5.67 14.80
N ASP A 107 4.08 4.93 14.55
CA ASP A 107 5.45 5.44 14.65
C ASP A 107 5.78 6.31 13.43
N ALA A 108 6.11 7.58 13.67
CA ALA A 108 6.47 8.54 12.61
C ALA A 108 7.73 8.13 11.84
N ASP A 109 8.61 7.35 12.48
CA ASP A 109 9.82 6.79 11.88
C ASP A 109 9.58 5.45 11.18
N ALA A 110 8.33 4.98 11.09
CA ALA A 110 8.03 3.74 10.39
C ALA A 110 8.49 3.79 8.92
N HIS A 111 8.98 2.65 8.42
CA HIS A 111 9.36 2.46 7.02
C HIS A 111 8.29 2.93 6.02
N PHE A 112 7.01 2.82 6.40
CA PHE A 112 5.89 3.31 5.61
C PHE A 112 6.04 4.81 5.28
N PHE A 113 6.34 5.66 6.28
CA PHE A 113 6.51 7.10 6.07
C PHE A 113 7.83 7.41 5.37
N GLN A 114 8.92 6.78 5.80
CA GLN A 114 10.25 7.02 5.24
C GLN A 114 10.39 6.64 3.76
N ARG A 115 9.60 5.67 3.27
CA ARG A 115 9.69 5.15 1.89
C ARG A 115 8.55 5.59 0.99
N ALA A 116 7.64 6.43 1.47
CA ALA A 116 6.51 6.96 0.71
C ALA A 116 6.93 8.03 -0.32
N ARG A 117 7.60 7.61 -1.40
CA ARG A 117 8.20 8.50 -2.42
C ARG A 117 7.19 9.39 -3.17
N SER A 118 5.92 8.97 -3.26
CA SER A 118 4.83 9.77 -3.83
C SER A 118 3.90 10.36 -2.77
N GLY A 119 4.39 10.44 -1.52
CA GLY A 119 3.64 10.91 -0.37
C GLY A 119 2.87 9.81 0.35
N SER A 120 2.38 10.13 1.53
CA SER A 120 1.54 9.25 2.32
C SER A 120 0.29 9.98 2.85
N VAL A 121 -0.79 9.21 3.01
CA VAL A 121 -2.06 9.66 3.59
C VAL A 121 -2.46 8.73 4.73
N VAL A 122 -2.84 9.32 5.86
CA VAL A 122 -3.41 8.59 7.00
C VAL A 122 -4.85 9.03 7.19
N PHE A 123 -5.80 8.11 6.98
CA PHE A 123 -7.19 8.33 7.36
C PHE A 123 -7.35 8.02 8.85
N THR A 124 -7.98 8.93 9.58
CA THR A 124 -8.19 8.84 11.02
C THR A 124 -9.67 8.97 11.38
N GLY A 125 -9.98 8.96 12.68
CA GLY A 125 -11.33 9.26 13.18
C GLY A 125 -11.27 10.17 14.42
N ASP A 126 -12.42 10.38 15.04
CA ASP A 126 -12.59 11.35 16.14
C ASP A 126 -11.78 11.04 17.40
N ALA A 127 -11.23 9.83 17.51
CA ALA A 127 -10.40 9.43 18.64
C ALA A 127 -8.93 9.86 18.51
N ALA A 128 -8.54 10.56 17.43
CA ALA A 128 -7.21 11.12 17.28
C ALA A 128 -7.08 12.46 18.02
N THR A 129 -6.15 12.53 18.96
CA THR A 129 -5.83 13.75 19.69
C THR A 129 -5.13 14.76 18.78
N ALA A 130 -5.29 16.05 19.07
CA ALA A 130 -4.59 17.11 18.34
C ALA A 130 -3.06 16.92 18.36
N GLU A 131 -2.52 16.45 19.49
CA GLU A 131 -1.11 16.10 19.65
C GLU A 131 -0.65 15.04 18.63
N ARG A 132 -1.41 13.94 18.47
CA ARG A 132 -1.05 12.89 17.51
C ARG A 132 -1.24 13.30 16.06
N VAL A 133 -2.19 14.20 15.78
CA VAL A 133 -2.31 14.82 14.46
C VAL A 133 -1.06 15.64 14.17
N ALA A 134 -0.66 16.51 15.09
CA ALA A 134 0.53 17.34 14.93
C ALA A 134 1.79 16.49 14.73
N ALA A 135 1.97 15.45 15.54
CA ALA A 135 3.14 14.57 15.47
C ALA A 135 3.30 13.83 14.13
N LEU A 136 2.21 13.59 13.39
CA LEU A 136 2.27 12.89 12.09
C LEU A 136 2.13 13.82 10.88
N SER A 137 1.80 15.10 11.07
CA SER A 137 1.52 16.02 9.97
C SER A 137 2.75 16.33 9.11
N ASP A 138 3.95 16.24 9.69
CA ASP A 138 5.21 16.40 8.96
C ASP A 138 5.57 15.16 8.12
N HIS A 139 4.94 14.02 8.38
CA HIS A 139 5.25 12.72 7.78
C HIS A 139 4.17 12.26 6.78
N ALA A 140 2.93 12.74 6.95
CA ALA A 140 1.78 12.32 6.16
C ALA A 140 0.70 13.39 6.12
N ARG A 141 -0.08 13.39 5.03
CA ARG A 141 -1.34 14.13 5.01
C ARG A 141 -2.38 13.38 5.86
N ILE A 142 -2.98 14.07 6.83
CA ILE A 142 -3.98 13.49 7.73
C ILE A 142 -5.39 13.85 7.24
N GLU A 143 -6.23 12.83 7.02
CA GLU A 143 -7.60 12.97 6.53
C GLU A 143 -8.59 12.43 7.57
N ARG A 144 -9.76 13.08 7.73
CA ARG A 144 -10.85 12.65 8.61
C ARG A 144 -12.04 12.16 7.81
#